data_AF-A0A7G2SCI8-F1
#
_entry.id   AF-A0A7G2SCI8-F1
#
_cell.length_a   1.000
_cell.length_b   1.000
_cell.length_c   1.000
_cell.angle_alpha   90.00
_cell.angle_beta   90.00
_cell.angle_gamma   90.00
#
_symmetry.space_group_name_H-M   'P 1'
#
loop_
_entity.id
_entity.type
_entity.pdbx_description
1 polymer ?
#
loop_
_entity_poly.entity_id
_entity_poly.type
_entity_poly.pdbx_seq_one_letter_code
_entity_poly.pdbx_strand_id
1 'polypeptide(L)'
;MTQLPTQYQEYIHLSRYARWSYEEGRRETWSETVERYFNFFINHLHKNCGYSVQGDIIAKLEKAVLNLDIMPSMRCLMTAGPALEKENIAGYNCSYIPIDTLRSFDEILYVLMNGTGVGFSVESQYTNQLPVVPDELHNTDSVIDVRDSKLGWAKAYRELISLLYSGLIPRWNMDKVRPAGAILKTFGGRASGPVPLNELFHFTVKIFKNAKGRRLRPIECHDLVTKTAKIVVVGGVRRSALISLSDIGDEQMRQAKSGAWWEEYGHRALA
;
A
#
# COMPACT_ATOMS: atom_id res chain seq x y z
N MET A 1 27.42 5.44 18.72
CA MET A 1 26.58 5.67 19.90
C MET A 1 25.49 4.60 19.96
N THR A 2 25.09 4.13 21.15
CA THR A 2 24.01 3.13 21.31
C THR A 2 22.62 3.76 21.46
N GLN A 3 22.55 5.05 21.77
CA GLN A 3 21.32 5.83 21.94
C GLN A 3 21.31 7.06 21.03
N LEU A 4 20.10 7.54 20.70
CA LEU A 4 19.94 8.73 19.87
C LEU A 4 20.13 10.00 20.72
N PRO A 5 20.58 11.12 20.13
CA PRO A 5 21.01 12.30 20.89
C PRO A 5 19.91 12.99 21.72
N THR A 6 18.64 12.84 21.33
CA THR A 6 17.51 13.51 21.98
C THR A 6 16.35 12.56 22.23
N GLN A 7 15.60 12.82 23.30
CA GLN A 7 14.37 12.08 23.61
C GLN A 7 13.35 12.08 22.45
N TYR A 8 13.29 13.17 21.68
CA TYR A 8 12.42 13.26 20.52
C TYR A 8 12.84 12.28 19.41
N GLN A 9 14.14 12.18 19.13
CA GLN A 9 14.68 11.21 18.18
C GLN A 9 14.47 9.77 18.66
N GLU A 10 14.68 9.49 19.94
CA GLU A 10 14.39 8.19 20.54
C GLU A 10 12.92 7.80 20.39
N TYR A 11 12.00 8.73 20.69
CA TYR A 11 10.57 8.50 20.51
C TYR A 11 10.22 8.21 19.04
N ILE A 12 10.78 8.96 18.09
CA ILE A 12 10.56 8.71 16.65
C ILE A 12 11.07 7.32 16.27
N HIS A 13 12.28 6.96 16.67
CA HIS A 13 12.87 5.65 16.40
C HIS A 13 11.98 4.52 16.94
N LEU A 14 11.65 4.58 18.23
CA LEU A 14 10.84 3.57 18.90
C LEU A 14 9.44 3.44 18.29
N SER A 15 8.80 4.56 17.94
CA SER A 15 7.42 4.58 17.46
C SER A 15 7.29 4.29 15.95
N ARG A 16 8.37 4.34 15.16
CA ARG A 16 8.30 4.27 13.68
C ARG A 16 9.24 3.27 13.02
N TYR A 17 10.37 2.91 13.64
CA TYR A 17 11.44 2.13 13.01
C TYR A 17 11.84 0.89 13.82
N ALA A 18 11.87 0.99 15.15
CA ALA A 18 12.20 -0.12 16.02
C ALA A 18 11.15 -1.24 15.95
N ARG A 19 11.59 -2.47 15.74
CA ARG A 19 10.70 -3.64 15.76
C ARG A 19 10.53 -4.19 17.17
N TRP A 20 9.43 -4.90 17.38
CA TRP A 20 9.21 -5.66 18.60
C TRP A 20 9.99 -6.98 18.53
N SER A 21 10.88 -7.21 19.49
CA SER A 21 11.48 -8.53 19.72
C SER A 21 10.60 -9.30 20.69
N TYR A 22 10.08 -10.44 20.24
CA TYR A 22 9.24 -11.31 21.07
C TYR A 22 10.07 -12.07 22.11
N GLU A 23 11.33 -12.35 21.81
CA GLU A 23 12.27 -13.03 22.71
C GLU A 23 12.66 -12.11 23.87
N GLU A 24 13.01 -10.85 23.56
CA GLU A 24 13.45 -9.85 24.54
C GLU A 24 12.29 -9.12 25.24
N GLY A 25 11.06 -9.27 24.74
CA GLY A 25 9.87 -8.59 25.29
C GLY A 25 9.92 -7.06 25.21
N ARG A 26 10.72 -6.49 24.29
CA ARG A 26 10.90 -5.04 24.11
C ARG A 26 11.08 -4.66 22.64
N ARG A 27 11.09 -3.35 22.37
CA ARG A 27 11.51 -2.83 21.06
C ARG A 27 13.03 -2.80 20.93
N GLU A 28 13.49 -2.89 19.69
CA GLU A 28 14.89 -2.67 19.31
C GLU A 28 15.39 -1.30 19.80
N THR A 29 16.65 -1.26 20.21
CA THR A 29 17.47 -0.06 20.37
C THR A 29 17.94 0.47 19.02
N TRP A 30 18.52 1.67 18.99
CA TRP A 30 19.05 2.23 17.74
C TRP A 30 20.13 1.34 17.12
N SER A 31 21.07 0.85 17.93
CA SER A 31 22.13 -0.04 17.47
C SER A 31 21.58 -1.35 16.89
N GLU A 32 20.61 -1.98 17.54
CA GLU A 32 19.98 -3.22 17.03
C GLU A 32 19.23 -2.99 15.71
N THR A 33 18.57 -1.84 15.55
CA THR A 33 17.92 -1.47 14.28
C THR A 33 18.94 -1.28 13.16
N VAL A 34 20.07 -0.62 13.43
CA VAL A 34 21.15 -0.41 12.46
C VAL A 34 21.81 -1.74 12.09
N GLU A 35 22.12 -2.57 13.07
CA GLU A 35 22.67 -3.91 12.87
C GLU A 35 21.74 -4.76 11.98
N ARG A 36 20.44 -4.79 12.28
CA ARG A 36 19.44 -5.48 11.45
C ARG A 36 19.45 -5.00 10.00
N TYR A 37 19.59 -3.69 9.78
CA TYR A 37 19.67 -3.11 8.45
C TYR A 37 20.90 -3.62 7.68
N PHE A 38 22.08 -3.55 8.29
CA PHE A 38 23.33 -3.99 7.65
C PHE A 38 23.33 -5.50 7.41
N ASN A 39 22.95 -6.31 8.41
CA ASN A 39 22.84 -7.76 8.28
C ASN A 39 21.92 -8.17 7.13
N PHE A 40 20.80 -7.47 6.94
CA PHE A 40 19.92 -7.72 5.81
C PHE A 40 20.61 -7.47 4.47
N PHE A 41 21.26 -6.31 4.28
CA PHE A 41 21.86 -5.97 2.99
C PHE A 41 23.11 -6.79 2.67
N ILE A 42 23.94 -7.12 3.67
CA ILE A 42 25.09 -8.02 3.51
C ILE A 42 24.61 -9.37 2.96
N ASN A 43 23.60 -9.96 3.61
CA ASN A 43 23.03 -11.24 3.19
C ASN A 43 22.34 -11.14 1.83
N HIS A 44 21.61 -10.06 1.56
CA HIS A 44 20.93 -9.84 0.30
C HIS A 44 21.91 -9.71 -0.88
N LEU A 45 22.98 -8.92 -0.73
CA LEU A 45 24.01 -8.73 -1.75
C LEU A 45 24.76 -10.03 -2.02
N HIS A 46 25.10 -10.78 -0.98
CA HIS A 46 25.75 -12.08 -1.15
C HIS A 46 24.84 -13.07 -1.90
N LYS A 47 23.59 -13.25 -1.43
CA LYS A 47 22.65 -14.25 -1.96
C LYS A 47 22.16 -13.93 -3.36
N ASN A 48 21.85 -12.66 -3.66
CA ASN A 48 21.17 -12.28 -4.90
C ASN A 48 22.10 -11.60 -5.92
N CYS A 49 23.25 -11.08 -5.50
CA CYS A 49 24.19 -10.38 -6.37
C CYS A 49 25.57 -11.05 -6.44
N GLY A 50 25.82 -12.10 -5.64
CA GLY A 50 27.14 -12.73 -5.55
C GLY A 50 28.23 -11.79 -5.03
N TYR A 51 27.86 -10.74 -4.30
CA TYR A 51 28.77 -9.69 -3.86
C TYR A 51 28.96 -9.72 -2.34
N SER A 52 30.22 -9.88 -1.92
CA SER A 52 30.63 -9.80 -0.53
C SER A 52 31.23 -8.44 -0.23
N VAL A 53 30.56 -7.66 0.61
CA VAL A 53 31.06 -6.35 1.04
C VAL A 53 32.24 -6.56 2.01
N GLN A 54 33.31 -5.78 1.84
CA GLN A 54 34.48 -5.84 2.73
C GLN A 54 34.11 -5.35 4.15
N GLY A 55 34.65 -6.02 5.18
CA GLY A 55 34.28 -5.77 6.59
C GLY A 55 34.66 -4.39 7.10
N ASP A 56 35.75 -3.81 6.61
CA ASP A 56 36.19 -2.44 6.93
C ASP A 56 35.21 -1.38 6.39
N ILE A 57 34.68 -1.60 5.19
CA ILE A 57 33.65 -0.74 4.59
C ILE A 57 32.36 -0.83 5.41
N ILE A 58 31.92 -2.05 5.78
CA ILE A 58 30.73 -2.24 6.62
C ILE A 58 30.89 -1.48 7.95
N ALA A 59 32.00 -1.71 8.67
CA ALA A 59 32.25 -1.08 9.96
C ALA A 59 32.28 0.46 9.86
N LYS A 60 32.87 1.00 8.79
CA LYS A 60 32.89 2.45 8.52
C LYS A 60 31.48 3.00 8.31
N LEU A 61 30.68 2.35 7.47
CA LEU A 61 29.32 2.79 7.17
C LEU A 61 28.40 2.65 8.38
N GLU A 62 28.49 1.54 9.11
CA GLU A 62 27.71 1.30 10.32
C GLU A 62 28.00 2.35 11.38
N LYS A 63 29.27 2.67 11.62
CA LYS A 63 29.68 3.74 12.54
C LYS A 63 29.11 5.10 12.12
N ALA A 64 29.16 5.42 10.83
CA ALA A 64 28.62 6.68 10.30
C ALA A 64 27.10 6.77 10.51
N VAL A 65 26.36 5.68 10.30
CA VAL A 65 24.91 5.62 10.57
C VAL A 65 24.62 5.74 12.08
N LEU A 66 25.35 5.01 12.92
CA LEU A 66 25.19 5.06 14.37
C LEU A 66 25.44 6.46 14.95
N ASN A 67 26.36 7.21 14.34
CA ASN A 67 26.69 8.58 14.72
C ASN A 67 25.80 9.64 14.05
N LEU A 68 24.87 9.22 13.18
CA LEU A 68 24.02 10.10 12.37
C LEU A 68 24.78 11.01 11.40
N ASP A 69 26.01 10.63 11.02
CA ASP A 69 26.78 11.32 9.98
C ASP A 69 26.14 11.12 8.59
N ILE A 70 25.48 9.97 8.40
CA ILE A 70 24.69 9.63 7.22
C ILE A 70 23.40 8.91 7.63
N MET A 71 22.37 8.99 6.78
CA MET A 71 21.12 8.24 6.97
C MET A 71 20.85 7.31 5.80
N PRO A 72 20.65 6.01 6.05
CA PRO A 72 20.26 5.07 4.99
C PRO A 72 18.78 5.22 4.64
N SER A 73 18.30 4.40 3.70
CA SER A 73 16.87 4.35 3.36
C SER A 73 16.03 4.13 4.62
N MET A 74 15.28 5.16 5.00
CA MET A 74 14.33 5.13 6.12
C MET A 74 13.29 4.01 5.97
N ARG A 75 12.94 3.69 4.71
CA ARG A 75 12.06 2.57 4.41
C ARG A 75 12.70 1.26 4.82
N CYS A 76 13.91 1.02 4.34
CA CYS A 76 14.63 -0.22 4.61
C CYS A 76 15.08 -0.31 6.08
N LEU A 77 15.32 0.80 6.79
CA LEU A 77 15.51 0.77 8.25
C LEU A 77 14.30 0.13 8.96
N MET A 78 13.09 0.46 8.52
CA MET A 78 11.87 -0.14 9.04
C MET A 78 11.64 -1.57 8.53
N THR A 79 11.91 -1.85 7.25
CA THR A 79 11.46 -3.08 6.57
C THR A 79 12.53 -4.17 6.44
N ALA A 80 13.82 -3.87 6.61
CA ALA A 80 14.92 -4.84 6.56
C ALA A 80 14.67 -6.06 7.45
N GLY A 81 14.96 -7.25 6.93
CA GLY A 81 14.61 -8.55 7.51
C GLY A 81 13.44 -9.21 6.76
N PRO A 82 12.62 -10.05 7.44
CA PRO A 82 11.63 -10.90 6.76
C PRO A 82 10.60 -10.16 5.89
N ALA A 83 10.26 -8.92 6.23
CA ALA A 83 9.34 -8.11 5.44
C ALA A 83 9.90 -7.74 4.06
N LEU A 84 11.13 -7.23 4.03
CA LEU A 84 11.81 -6.83 2.80
C LEU A 84 12.33 -8.04 2.01
N GLU A 85 12.66 -9.16 2.68
CA GLU A 85 13.00 -10.41 1.98
C GLU A 85 11.79 -11.01 1.26
N LYS A 86 10.60 -10.93 1.89
CA LYS A 86 9.37 -11.46 1.30
C LYS A 86 8.86 -10.63 0.12
N GLU A 87 9.03 -9.32 0.17
CA GLU A 87 8.46 -8.39 -0.82
C GLU A 87 9.36 -7.17 -1.00
N ASN A 88 9.96 -7.03 -2.19
CA ASN A 88 10.89 -5.94 -2.49
C ASN A 88 10.19 -4.58 -2.58
N ILE A 89 8.88 -4.53 -2.89
CA ILE A 89 8.08 -3.30 -2.86
C ILE A 89 8.21 -2.60 -1.50
N ALA A 90 8.35 -3.37 -0.41
CA ALA A 90 8.55 -2.86 0.94
C ALA A 90 9.84 -2.03 1.12
N GLY A 91 10.74 -2.00 0.13
CA GLY A 91 11.96 -1.18 0.10
C GLY A 91 11.76 0.18 -0.57
N TYR A 92 10.67 0.35 -1.33
CA TYR A 92 10.36 1.58 -2.06
C TYR A 92 9.43 2.48 -1.27
N ASN A 93 9.73 3.78 -1.24
CA ASN A 93 8.89 4.77 -0.57
C ASN A 93 7.75 5.26 -1.44
N CYS A 94 8.01 5.48 -2.74
CA CYS A 94 7.08 6.05 -3.69
C CYS A 94 7.07 5.20 -4.97
N SER A 95 5.95 5.20 -5.67
CA SER A 95 5.79 4.62 -7.01
C SER A 95 4.85 5.49 -7.85
N TYR A 96 4.74 5.18 -9.13
CA TYR A 96 3.83 5.84 -10.06
C TYR A 96 3.08 4.80 -10.92
N ILE A 97 1.76 4.96 -11.09
CA ILE A 97 0.92 4.08 -11.91
C ILE A 97 -0.13 4.91 -12.67
N PRO A 98 -0.12 4.96 -14.02
CA PRO A 98 -1.24 5.51 -14.78
C PRO A 98 -2.47 4.57 -14.73
N ILE A 99 -3.68 5.14 -14.74
CA ILE A 99 -4.92 4.36 -14.81
C ILE A 99 -5.31 4.13 -16.28
N ASP A 100 -4.62 3.20 -16.92
CA ASP A 100 -4.80 2.85 -18.34
C ASP A 100 -5.35 1.43 -18.56
N THR A 101 -5.24 0.56 -17.56
CA THR A 101 -5.70 -0.83 -17.62
C THR A 101 -6.46 -1.23 -16.36
N LEU A 102 -7.21 -2.33 -16.45
CA LEU A 102 -7.92 -2.90 -15.28
C LEU A 102 -6.96 -3.28 -14.15
N ARG A 103 -5.73 -3.66 -14.52
CA ARG A 103 -4.68 -4.10 -13.60
C ARG A 103 -4.19 -2.96 -12.71
N SER A 104 -4.26 -1.71 -13.17
CA SER A 104 -3.81 -0.56 -12.40
C SER A 104 -4.49 -0.51 -11.01
N PHE A 105 -5.77 -0.87 -10.91
CA PHE A 105 -6.51 -0.82 -9.66
C PHE A 105 -6.05 -1.85 -8.60
N ASP A 106 -5.82 -3.11 -8.99
CA ASP A 106 -5.34 -4.13 -8.04
C ASP A 106 -3.85 -3.98 -7.71
N GLU A 107 -3.06 -3.50 -8.67
CA GLU A 107 -1.65 -3.21 -8.45
C GLU A 107 -1.48 -2.06 -7.44
N ILE A 108 -2.27 -1.00 -7.55
CA ILE A 108 -2.30 0.09 -6.56
C ILE A 108 -2.65 -0.45 -5.17
N LEU A 109 -3.68 -1.28 -5.05
CA LEU A 109 -4.02 -1.92 -3.77
C LEU A 109 -2.82 -2.70 -3.21
N TYR A 110 -2.15 -3.51 -4.03
CA TYR A 110 -1.00 -4.30 -3.63
C TYR A 110 0.18 -3.46 -3.16
N VAL A 111 0.53 -2.42 -3.93
CA VAL A 111 1.64 -1.50 -3.62
C VAL A 111 1.37 -0.75 -2.31
N LEU A 112 0.16 -0.22 -2.14
CA LEU A 112 -0.25 0.46 -0.91
C LEU A 112 -0.18 -0.48 0.29
N MET A 113 -0.60 -1.75 0.16
CA MET A 113 -0.52 -2.75 1.24
C MET A 113 0.93 -3.08 1.65
N ASN A 114 1.92 -2.76 0.81
CA ASN A 114 3.35 -2.85 1.13
C ASN A 114 3.90 -1.55 1.73
N GLY A 115 3.06 -0.53 1.86
CA GLY A 115 3.35 0.74 2.52
C GLY A 115 4.05 1.74 1.62
N THR A 116 4.14 1.46 0.32
CA THR A 116 4.69 2.37 -0.69
C THR A 116 3.59 3.35 -1.09
N GLY A 117 3.88 4.64 -1.05
CA GLY A 117 2.96 5.67 -1.52
C GLY A 117 2.86 5.63 -3.04
N VAL A 118 1.69 5.96 -3.59
CA VAL A 118 1.43 5.83 -5.02
C VAL A 118 1.00 7.17 -5.61
N GLY A 119 1.81 7.71 -6.51
CA GLY A 119 1.32 8.68 -7.48
C GLY A 119 0.57 7.96 -8.59
N PHE A 120 -0.54 8.52 -9.03
CA PHE A 120 -1.31 7.93 -10.12
C PHE A 120 -1.87 9.02 -11.03
N SER A 121 -2.00 8.71 -12.32
CA SER A 121 -2.61 9.62 -13.28
C SER A 121 -3.98 9.11 -13.73
N VAL A 122 -4.97 9.98 -13.65
CA VAL A 122 -6.31 9.84 -14.21
C VAL A 122 -6.51 10.78 -15.40
N GLU A 123 -5.44 11.28 -16.01
CA GLU A 123 -5.52 12.02 -17.27
C GLU A 123 -6.25 11.18 -18.33
N SER A 124 -7.05 11.86 -19.14
CA SER A 124 -7.91 11.26 -20.15
C SER A 124 -7.15 10.39 -21.14
N GLN A 125 -5.88 10.72 -21.46
CA GLN A 125 -5.01 9.87 -22.29
C GLN A 125 -4.83 8.45 -21.74
N TYR A 126 -4.94 8.26 -20.42
CA TYR A 126 -4.89 6.95 -19.76
C TYR A 126 -6.29 6.38 -19.58
N THR A 127 -7.21 7.12 -18.96
CA THR A 127 -8.54 6.56 -18.62
C THR A 127 -9.37 6.23 -19.86
N ASN A 128 -9.11 6.86 -21.01
CA ASN A 128 -9.77 6.51 -22.27
C ASN A 128 -9.37 5.14 -22.83
N GLN A 129 -8.27 4.56 -22.35
CA GLN A 129 -7.82 3.21 -22.70
C GLN A 129 -8.64 2.13 -21.98
N LEU A 130 -9.33 2.47 -20.90
CA LEU A 130 -10.23 1.56 -20.21
C LEU A 130 -11.42 1.17 -21.13
N PRO A 131 -11.90 -0.09 -21.02
CA PRO A 131 -13.08 -0.51 -21.77
C PRO A 131 -14.33 0.24 -21.31
N VAL A 132 -15.35 0.23 -22.17
CA VAL A 132 -16.68 0.71 -21.80
C VAL A 132 -17.29 -0.26 -20.79
N VAL A 133 -17.90 0.27 -19.73
CA VAL A 133 -18.65 -0.55 -18.77
C VAL A 133 -19.92 -1.07 -19.48
N PRO A 134 -20.24 -2.38 -19.38
CA PRO A 134 -21.42 -2.95 -20.03
C PRO A 134 -22.73 -2.21 -19.70
N ASP A 135 -23.67 -2.23 -20.64
CA ASP A 135 -24.99 -1.59 -20.48
C ASP A 135 -25.84 -2.25 -19.37
N GLU A 136 -25.61 -3.54 -19.17
CA GLU A 136 -26.29 -4.38 -18.19
C GLU A 136 -25.28 -5.01 -17.22
N LEU A 137 -25.68 -5.05 -15.94
CA LEU A 137 -24.92 -5.70 -14.87
C LEU A 137 -25.87 -6.65 -14.15
N HIS A 138 -25.60 -7.95 -14.19
CA HIS A 138 -26.44 -8.98 -13.61
C HIS A 138 -25.79 -9.56 -12.37
N ASN A 139 -26.57 -9.79 -11.31
CA ASN A 139 -26.08 -10.55 -10.15
C ASN A 139 -25.85 -11.99 -10.57
N THR A 140 -24.76 -12.59 -10.10
CA THR A 140 -24.40 -13.98 -10.40
C THR A 140 -24.19 -14.81 -9.15
N ASP A 141 -24.24 -16.13 -9.33
CA ASP A 141 -23.90 -17.07 -8.27
C ASP A 141 -22.39 -17.21 -8.04
N SER A 142 -21.55 -16.67 -8.93
CA SER A 142 -20.09 -16.68 -8.78
C SER A 142 -19.67 -16.07 -7.44
N VAL A 143 -18.74 -16.75 -6.75
CA VAL A 143 -18.23 -16.32 -5.44
C VAL A 143 -16.72 -16.12 -5.52
N ILE A 144 -16.27 -14.89 -5.28
CA ILE A 144 -14.85 -14.57 -5.11
C ILE A 144 -14.41 -15.01 -3.70
N ASP A 145 -13.46 -15.94 -3.63
CA ASP A 145 -12.92 -16.46 -2.37
C ASP A 145 -11.69 -15.66 -1.92
N VAL A 146 -11.87 -14.76 -0.95
CA VAL A 146 -10.81 -13.83 -0.52
C VAL A 146 -9.80 -14.52 0.39
N ARG A 147 -8.55 -14.61 -0.06
CA ARG A 147 -7.45 -15.22 0.72
C ARG A 147 -6.85 -14.23 1.72
N ASP A 148 -6.44 -14.74 2.88
CA ASP A 148 -5.85 -13.96 3.99
C ASP A 148 -4.40 -13.54 3.77
N SER A 149 -4.17 -12.77 2.71
CA SER A 149 -2.87 -12.20 2.38
C SER A 149 -3.04 -10.95 1.52
N LYS A 150 -2.01 -10.10 1.48
CA LYS A 150 -1.97 -8.91 0.61
C LYS A 150 -2.26 -9.28 -0.86
N LEU A 151 -1.59 -10.34 -1.35
CA LEU A 151 -1.81 -10.83 -2.71
C LEU A 151 -3.22 -11.39 -2.90
N GLY A 152 -3.79 -12.03 -1.88
CA GLY A 152 -5.16 -12.51 -1.87
C GLY A 152 -6.18 -11.39 -2.06
N TRP A 153 -6.00 -10.28 -1.33
CA TRP A 153 -6.84 -9.09 -1.46
C TRP A 153 -6.73 -8.46 -2.85
N ALA A 154 -5.51 -8.29 -3.36
CA ALA A 154 -5.28 -7.75 -4.70
C ALA A 154 -5.91 -8.64 -5.79
N LYS A 155 -5.70 -9.97 -5.73
CA LYS A 155 -6.30 -10.91 -6.69
C LYS A 155 -7.83 -10.88 -6.65
N ALA A 156 -8.42 -10.85 -5.46
CA ALA A 156 -9.87 -10.75 -5.30
C ALA A 156 -10.42 -9.43 -5.88
N TYR A 157 -9.71 -8.32 -5.68
CA TYR A 157 -10.11 -7.03 -6.24
C TYR A 157 -10.01 -7.00 -7.77
N ARG A 158 -8.94 -7.59 -8.32
CA ARG A 158 -8.78 -7.79 -9.76
C ARG A 158 -9.94 -8.60 -10.34
N GLU A 159 -10.27 -9.72 -9.70
CA GLU A 159 -11.37 -10.60 -10.11
C GLU A 159 -12.72 -9.87 -10.10
N LEU A 160 -12.99 -9.08 -9.05
CA LEU A 160 -14.19 -8.23 -9.00
C LEU A 160 -14.26 -7.27 -10.19
N ILE A 161 -13.18 -6.53 -10.46
CA ILE A 161 -13.14 -5.57 -11.57
C ILE A 161 -13.34 -6.27 -12.92
N SER A 162 -12.67 -7.41 -13.13
CA SER A 162 -12.83 -8.20 -14.37
C SER A 162 -14.26 -8.70 -14.57
N LEU A 163 -14.91 -9.19 -13.51
CA LEU A 163 -16.30 -9.64 -13.58
C LEU A 163 -17.27 -8.49 -13.86
N LEU A 164 -17.05 -7.33 -13.25
CA LEU A 164 -17.88 -6.14 -13.50
C LEU A 164 -17.77 -5.66 -14.95
N TYR A 165 -16.56 -5.67 -15.53
CA TYR A 165 -16.39 -5.38 -16.97
C TYR A 165 -16.94 -6.48 -17.88
N SER A 166 -17.21 -7.67 -17.34
CA SER A 166 -17.87 -8.77 -18.05
C SER A 166 -19.40 -8.75 -17.88
N GLY A 167 -19.97 -7.74 -17.21
CA GLY A 167 -21.42 -7.62 -17.00
C GLY A 167 -21.93 -8.34 -15.75
N LEU A 168 -21.04 -8.82 -14.88
CA LEU A 168 -21.38 -9.72 -13.78
C LEU A 168 -21.07 -9.07 -12.42
N ILE A 169 -22.06 -9.10 -11.52
CA ILE A 169 -21.92 -8.70 -10.12
C ILE A 169 -21.82 -9.98 -9.28
N PRO A 170 -20.61 -10.39 -8.87
CA PRO A 170 -20.42 -11.60 -8.08
C PRO A 170 -20.75 -11.37 -6.60
N ARG A 171 -20.84 -12.48 -5.86
CA ARG A 171 -20.73 -12.50 -4.40
C ARG A 171 -19.26 -12.68 -4.00
N TRP A 172 -18.95 -12.49 -2.72
CA TRP A 172 -17.60 -12.74 -2.20
C TRP A 172 -17.65 -13.33 -0.79
N ASN A 173 -16.74 -14.27 -0.53
CA ASN A 173 -16.53 -14.88 0.78
C ASN A 173 -15.27 -14.27 1.43
N MET A 174 -15.44 -13.74 2.65
CA MET A 174 -14.35 -13.15 3.46
C MET A 174 -14.02 -13.94 4.74
N ASP A 175 -14.60 -15.13 4.94
CA ASP A 175 -14.46 -15.96 6.15
C ASP A 175 -13.00 -16.33 6.46
N LYS A 176 -12.18 -16.43 5.41
CA LYS A 176 -10.75 -16.74 5.55
C LYS A 176 -9.95 -15.55 6.04
N VAL A 177 -10.43 -14.32 5.86
CA VAL A 177 -9.70 -13.10 6.24
C VAL A 177 -9.68 -12.97 7.75
N ARG A 178 -8.49 -12.79 8.32
CA ARG A 178 -8.31 -12.68 9.77
C ARG A 178 -9.14 -11.52 10.36
N PRO A 179 -9.61 -11.64 11.61
CA PRO A 179 -10.40 -10.60 12.25
C PRO A 179 -9.57 -9.33 12.55
N ALA A 180 -10.27 -8.22 12.76
CA ALA A 180 -9.67 -6.98 13.20
C ALA A 180 -8.90 -7.19 14.52
N GLY A 181 -7.74 -6.55 14.65
CA GLY A 181 -6.89 -6.66 15.84
C GLY A 181 -5.90 -7.83 15.81
N ALA A 182 -6.00 -8.78 14.87
CA ALA A 182 -5.07 -9.89 14.73
C ALA A 182 -3.64 -9.41 14.43
N ILE A 183 -2.64 -10.07 15.02
CA ILE A 183 -1.23 -9.65 14.93
C ILE A 183 -0.67 -9.89 13.52
N LEU A 184 0.02 -8.88 12.98
CA LEU A 184 0.76 -8.97 11.72
C LEU A 184 2.24 -9.23 12.00
N LYS A 185 2.67 -10.50 11.90
CA LYS A 185 4.03 -10.93 12.27
C LYS A 185 5.14 -10.31 11.41
N THR A 186 4.90 -10.11 10.11
CA THR A 186 5.96 -9.69 9.18
C THR A 186 6.23 -8.19 9.20
N PHE A 187 5.20 -7.36 9.02
CA PHE A 187 5.34 -5.89 8.97
C PHE A 187 5.13 -5.22 10.35
N GLY A 188 4.78 -6.00 11.37
CA GLY A 188 4.33 -5.50 12.66
C GLY A 188 2.90 -4.95 12.60
N GLY A 189 2.32 -4.70 13.78
CA GLY A 189 1.00 -4.08 13.90
C GLY A 189 -0.18 -5.06 13.96
N ARG A 190 -1.38 -4.52 13.73
CA ARG A 190 -2.65 -5.25 13.81
C ARG A 190 -3.43 -5.16 12.50
N ALA A 191 -4.16 -6.22 12.18
CA ALA A 191 -5.03 -6.30 11.01
C ALA A 191 -6.27 -5.40 11.18
N SER A 192 -6.76 -4.86 10.08
CA SER A 192 -8.00 -4.08 10.03
C SER A 192 -9.27 -4.94 9.94
N GLY A 193 -9.13 -6.25 9.71
CA GLY A 193 -10.24 -7.16 9.47
C GLY A 193 -10.79 -7.09 8.04
N PRO A 194 -11.85 -7.85 7.73
CA PRO A 194 -12.43 -7.92 6.38
C PRO A 194 -13.28 -6.70 6.01
N VAL A 195 -13.83 -5.99 7.00
CA VAL A 195 -14.82 -4.91 6.79
C VAL A 195 -14.34 -3.84 5.80
N PRO A 196 -13.11 -3.30 5.87
CA PRO A 196 -12.67 -2.28 4.93
C PRO A 196 -12.64 -2.77 3.48
N LEU A 197 -12.18 -4.01 3.24
CA LEU A 197 -12.19 -4.58 1.89
C LEU A 197 -13.62 -4.76 1.38
N ASN A 198 -14.53 -5.18 2.26
CA ASN A 198 -15.95 -5.32 1.92
C ASN A 198 -16.56 -3.99 1.48
N GLU A 199 -16.24 -2.90 2.19
CA GLU A 199 -16.68 -1.56 1.79
C GLU A 199 -16.10 -1.11 0.45
N LEU A 200 -14.83 -1.45 0.15
CA LEU A 200 -14.23 -1.17 -1.15
C LEU A 200 -15.00 -1.91 -2.25
N PHE A 201 -15.30 -3.19 -2.08
CA PHE A 201 -16.02 -3.98 -3.08
C PHE A 201 -17.41 -3.40 -3.37
N HIS A 202 -18.17 -3.06 -2.33
CA HIS A 202 -19.47 -2.40 -2.49
C HIS A 202 -19.36 -1.03 -3.18
N PHE A 203 -18.35 -0.25 -2.83
CA PHE A 203 -18.10 1.05 -3.45
C PHE A 203 -17.76 0.91 -4.95
N THR A 204 -16.92 -0.05 -5.30
CA THR A 204 -16.57 -0.35 -6.69
C THR A 204 -17.79 -0.78 -7.49
N VAL A 205 -18.62 -1.69 -6.96
CA VAL A 205 -19.88 -2.09 -7.62
C VAL A 205 -20.80 -0.87 -7.82
N LYS A 206 -20.90 0.04 -6.85
CA LYS A 206 -21.70 1.28 -6.97
C LYS A 206 -21.20 2.18 -8.09
N ILE A 207 -19.89 2.39 -8.20
CA ILE A 207 -19.29 3.19 -9.30
C ILE A 207 -19.64 2.57 -10.66
N PHE A 208 -19.46 1.25 -10.81
CA PHE A 208 -19.77 0.56 -12.07
C PHE A 208 -21.26 0.62 -12.44
N LYS A 209 -22.16 0.48 -11.46
CA LYS A 209 -23.61 0.64 -11.69
C LYS A 209 -23.99 2.03 -12.21
N ASN A 210 -23.26 3.07 -11.80
CA ASN A 210 -23.47 4.44 -12.26
C ASN A 210 -22.78 4.76 -13.59
N ALA A 211 -21.94 3.85 -14.09
CA ALA A 211 -21.12 4.04 -15.29
C ALA A 211 -21.51 3.14 -16.47
N LYS A 212 -22.59 2.37 -16.36
CA LYS A 212 -23.10 1.52 -17.44
C LYS A 212 -23.22 2.27 -18.78
N GLY A 213 -22.80 1.62 -19.85
CA GLY A 213 -22.83 2.15 -21.22
C GLY A 213 -21.78 3.24 -21.52
N ARG A 214 -20.85 3.50 -20.61
CA ARG A 214 -19.75 4.46 -20.83
C ARG A 214 -18.46 4.01 -20.17
N ARG A 215 -17.35 4.66 -20.53
CA ARG A 215 -16.08 4.52 -19.79
C ARG A 215 -16.20 5.16 -18.41
N LEU A 216 -15.40 4.69 -17.47
CA LEU A 216 -15.19 5.38 -16.20
C LEU A 216 -14.60 6.77 -16.47
N ARG A 217 -15.13 7.78 -15.79
CA ARG A 217 -14.60 9.14 -15.83
C ARG A 217 -13.32 9.24 -14.98
N PRO A 218 -12.43 10.22 -15.26
CA PRO A 218 -11.27 10.51 -14.41
C PRO A 218 -11.60 10.56 -12.92
N ILE A 219 -12.67 11.26 -12.54
CA ILE A 219 -13.10 11.36 -11.13
C ILE A 219 -13.50 10.01 -10.52
N GLU A 220 -14.08 9.11 -11.30
CA GLU A 220 -14.49 7.78 -10.82
C GLU A 220 -13.25 6.89 -10.63
N CYS A 221 -12.27 7.00 -11.53
CA CYS A 221 -10.97 6.35 -11.36
C CYS A 221 -10.24 6.88 -10.11
N HIS A 222 -10.25 8.20 -9.91
CA HIS A 222 -9.72 8.85 -8.72
C HIS A 222 -10.41 8.35 -7.44
N ASP A 223 -11.74 8.26 -7.46
CA ASP A 223 -12.54 7.79 -6.34
C ASP A 223 -12.26 6.32 -5.99
N LEU A 224 -12.11 5.45 -7.00
CA LEU A 224 -11.74 4.05 -6.79
C LEU A 224 -10.35 3.93 -6.13
N VAL A 225 -9.36 4.70 -6.60
CA VAL A 225 -8.00 4.68 -6.06
C VAL A 225 -7.95 5.26 -4.64
N THR A 226 -8.61 6.38 -4.39
CA THR A 226 -8.63 7.01 -3.07
C THR A 226 -9.44 6.19 -2.05
N LYS A 227 -10.53 5.52 -2.46
CA LYS A 227 -11.21 4.53 -1.61
C LYS A 227 -10.32 3.31 -1.34
N THR A 228 -9.55 2.85 -2.33
CA THR A 228 -8.56 1.78 -2.14
C THR A 228 -7.53 2.17 -1.09
N ALA A 229 -6.99 3.39 -1.14
CA ALA A 229 -6.06 3.86 -0.12
C ALA A 229 -6.71 4.01 1.27
N LYS A 230 -8.00 4.37 1.34
CA LYS A 230 -8.72 4.53 2.62
C LYS A 230 -8.80 3.23 3.40
N ILE A 231 -8.86 2.09 2.72
CA ILE A 231 -8.96 0.77 3.38
C ILE A 231 -7.61 0.21 3.82
N VAL A 232 -6.50 0.80 3.35
CA VAL A 232 -5.15 0.33 3.63
C VAL A 232 -4.55 1.09 4.81
N VAL A 233 -4.28 0.35 5.88
CA VAL A 233 -3.49 0.84 7.03
C VAL A 233 -2.36 -0.14 7.28
N VAL A 234 -1.14 0.24 6.88
CA VAL A 234 0.02 -0.65 6.97
C VAL A 234 0.53 -0.69 8.41
N GLY A 235 0.53 -1.92 8.95
CA GLY A 235 0.93 -2.20 10.32
C GLY A 235 0.08 -1.48 11.38
N GLY A 236 -1.14 -1.06 11.05
CA GLY A 236 -2.01 -0.31 11.98
C GLY A 236 -1.50 1.08 12.37
N VAL A 237 -0.39 1.55 11.79
CA VAL A 237 0.29 2.79 12.21
C VAL A 237 0.47 3.77 11.05
N ARG A 238 0.68 3.28 9.83
CA ARG A 238 0.92 4.15 8.65
C ARG A 238 -0.26 4.11 7.70
N ARG A 239 -0.87 5.27 7.48
CA ARG A 239 -1.90 5.47 6.45
C ARG A 239 -1.23 5.50 5.07
N SER A 240 -1.98 5.11 4.04
CA SER A 240 -1.59 5.29 2.65
C SER A 240 -1.38 6.77 2.31
N ALA A 241 -0.50 7.01 1.35
CA ALA A 241 -0.26 8.33 0.77
C ALA A 241 -0.43 8.24 -0.74
N LEU A 242 -1.16 9.18 -1.33
CA LEU A 242 -1.37 9.27 -2.76
C LEU A 242 -1.05 10.67 -3.28
N ILE A 243 -0.83 10.75 -4.59
CA ILE A 243 -0.95 11.98 -5.38
C ILE A 243 -1.69 11.65 -6.67
N SER A 244 -2.74 12.43 -6.99
CA SER A 244 -3.56 12.23 -8.18
C SER A 244 -3.23 13.29 -9.23
N LEU A 245 -2.83 12.85 -10.43
CA LEU A 245 -2.59 13.71 -11.59
C LEU A 245 -3.79 13.65 -12.55
N SER A 246 -4.18 14.78 -13.13
CA SER A 246 -5.30 14.90 -14.06
C SER A 246 -5.01 15.94 -15.13
N ASP A 247 -5.82 15.96 -16.20
CA ASP A 247 -5.70 16.99 -17.23
C ASP A 247 -5.91 18.39 -16.63
N ILE A 248 -5.16 19.39 -17.13
CA ILE A 248 -5.28 20.79 -16.66
C ILE A 248 -6.70 21.32 -16.86
N GLY A 249 -7.37 20.90 -17.95
CA GLY A 249 -8.73 21.31 -18.29
C GLY A 249 -9.84 20.54 -17.57
N ASP A 250 -9.53 19.53 -16.77
CA ASP A 250 -10.54 18.73 -16.08
C ASP A 250 -11.08 19.48 -14.86
N GLU A 251 -12.16 20.23 -15.07
CA GLU A 251 -12.85 20.98 -14.02
C GLU A 251 -13.41 20.07 -12.92
N GLN A 252 -13.87 18.86 -13.26
CA GLN A 252 -14.43 17.94 -12.27
C GLN A 252 -13.34 17.46 -11.30
N MET A 253 -12.16 17.14 -11.81
CA MET A 253 -10.99 16.81 -10.99
C MET A 253 -10.48 18.02 -10.19
N ARG A 254 -10.42 19.21 -10.81
CA ARG A 254 -10.01 20.45 -10.13
C ARG A 254 -10.89 20.77 -8.92
N GLN A 255 -12.19 20.48 -9.01
CA GLN A 255 -13.16 20.73 -7.93
C GLN A 255 -13.36 19.52 -7.00
N ALA A 256 -12.61 18.42 -7.16
CA ALA A 256 -12.82 17.17 -6.43
C ALA A 256 -12.76 17.33 -4.90
N LYS A 257 -12.03 18.36 -4.42
CA LYS A 257 -11.85 18.71 -3.01
C LYS A 257 -12.30 20.15 -2.69
N SER A 258 -13.25 20.67 -3.45
CA SER A 258 -13.91 21.97 -3.19
C SER A 258 -15.25 21.77 -2.46
N GLY A 259 -15.68 22.78 -1.70
CA GLY A 259 -16.92 22.71 -0.91
C GLY A 259 -16.86 21.68 0.22
N ALA A 260 -18.01 21.11 0.61
CA ALA A 260 -18.15 20.15 1.70
C ALA A 260 -17.82 18.69 1.30
N TRP A 261 -16.76 18.49 0.50
CA TRP A 261 -16.41 17.17 -0.05
C TRP A 261 -16.14 16.10 1.03
N TRP A 262 -15.76 16.49 2.25
CA TRP A 262 -15.47 15.55 3.33
C TRP A 262 -16.70 14.77 3.82
N GLU A 263 -17.90 15.30 3.61
CA GLU A 263 -19.16 14.69 4.05
C GLU A 263 -19.54 13.50 3.16
N GLU A 264 -19.46 13.68 1.84
CA GLU A 264 -19.87 12.67 0.85
C GLU A 264 -18.69 11.88 0.25
N TYR A 265 -17.52 12.52 0.16
CA TYR A 265 -16.34 12.01 -0.53
C TYR A 265 -15.09 11.98 0.36
N GLY A 266 -15.26 11.67 1.65
CA GLY A 266 -14.16 11.67 2.63
C GLY A 266 -12.97 10.76 2.27
N HIS A 267 -13.10 9.81 1.34
CA HIS A 267 -11.97 9.03 0.80
C HIS A 267 -10.98 9.90 -0.01
N ARG A 268 -11.43 10.99 -0.63
CA ARG A 268 -10.59 11.95 -1.38
C ARG A 268 -9.59 12.70 -0.50
N ALA A 269 -9.66 12.57 0.83
CA ALA A 269 -8.67 13.12 1.74
C ALA A 269 -7.26 12.53 1.52
N LEU A 270 -7.16 11.38 0.84
CA LEU A 270 -5.88 10.67 0.67
C LEU A 270 -5.03 11.09 -0.52
N ALA A 271 -5.57 11.89 -1.45
CA ALA A 271 -4.87 12.42 -2.62
C ALA A 271 -5.07 13.93 -2.75
#